data_AF-A0A3A6H9J0-F1
#
_entry.id   AF-A0A3A6H9J0-F1
#
_cell.length_a   1.000
_cell.length_b   1.000
_cell.length_c   1.000
_cell.angle_alpha   90.00
_cell.angle_beta   90.00
_cell.angle_gamma   90.00
#
_symmetry.space_group_name_H-M   'P 1'
#
loop_
_entity.id
_entity.type
_entity.pdbx_description
1 polymer ?
#
loop_
_entity_poly.entity_id
_entity_poly.type
_entity_poly.pdbx_seq_one_letter_code
_entity_poly.pdbx_strand_id
1 'polypeptide(L)'
;MDCKQAEKLIPDFIKGEMETRAAKQFLEHVKKCPSCKEELSIQFLVTVGMERLEDGDAFNLNDELSARLQMAESHVKIRQRLQRGLYYFEVIAMLIVILVMTTVVFI
;
A
#
# COMPACT_ATOMS: atom_id res chain seq x y z
N MET A 1 27.20 22.84 -17.76
CA MET A 1 26.40 23.37 -16.64
C MET A 1 27.36 24.02 -15.64
N ASP A 2 26.94 25.12 -15.05
CA ASP A 2 27.68 25.85 -13.99
C ASP A 2 27.32 25.31 -12.58
N CYS A 3 28.19 25.50 -11.58
CA CYS A 3 27.95 25.06 -10.20
C CYS A 3 26.62 25.60 -9.63
N LYS A 4 26.30 26.87 -9.92
CA LYS A 4 25.06 27.51 -9.43
C LYS A 4 23.80 26.91 -10.04
N GLN A 5 23.90 26.39 -11.26
CA GLN A 5 22.81 25.66 -11.91
C GLN A 5 22.72 24.24 -11.37
N ALA A 6 23.87 23.61 -11.07
CA ALA A 6 23.94 22.30 -10.42
C ALA A 6 23.19 22.31 -9.09
N GLU A 7 23.53 23.25 -8.21
CA GLU A 7 22.98 23.37 -6.86
C GLU A 7 21.45 23.48 -6.86
N LYS A 8 20.88 24.24 -7.80
CA LYS A 8 19.43 24.38 -7.93
C LYS A 8 18.73 23.10 -8.38
N LEU A 9 19.42 22.24 -9.11
CA LEU A 9 18.89 20.98 -9.64
C LEU A 9 19.11 19.81 -8.67
N ILE A 10 19.84 19.99 -7.57
CA ILE A 10 20.08 18.94 -6.57
C ILE A 10 18.75 18.40 -5.99
N PRO A 11 17.79 19.23 -5.54
CA PRO A 11 16.52 18.72 -5.00
C PRO A 11 15.70 17.95 -6.05
N ASP A 12 15.63 18.46 -7.28
CA ASP A 12 14.90 17.83 -8.39
C ASP A 12 15.53 16.49 -8.79
N PHE A 13 16.87 16.40 -8.71
CA PHE A 13 17.59 15.14 -8.90
C PHE A 13 17.27 14.13 -7.80
N ILE A 14 17.24 14.55 -6.53
CA ILE A 14 16.90 13.67 -5.39
C ILE A 14 15.46 13.16 -5.51
N LYS A 15 14.52 14.00 -5.94
CA LYS A 15 13.11 13.63 -6.16
C LYS A 15 12.86 12.83 -7.45
N GLY A 16 13.85 12.74 -8.33
CA GLY A 16 13.70 12.06 -9.62
C GLY A 16 12.84 12.80 -10.65
N GLU A 17 12.58 14.09 -10.45
CA GLU A 17 11.74 14.92 -11.31
C GLU A 17 12.51 15.62 -12.45
N MET A 18 13.84 15.41 -12.50
CA MET A 18 14.69 16.07 -13.47
C MET A 18 14.63 15.42 -14.86
N GLU A 19 14.53 16.25 -15.91
CA GLU A 19 14.52 15.81 -17.30
C GLU A 19 15.81 15.03 -17.66
N THR A 20 15.71 13.97 -18.47
CA THR A 20 16.83 13.07 -18.79
C THR A 20 18.04 13.79 -19.37
N ARG A 21 17.84 14.84 -20.17
CA ARG A 21 18.94 15.63 -20.74
C ARG A 21 19.67 16.46 -19.69
N ALA A 22 18.93 17.10 -18.79
CA ALA A 22 19.48 17.86 -17.67
C ALA A 22 20.21 16.94 -16.68
N ALA A 23 19.65 15.75 -16.40
CA ALA A 23 20.26 14.75 -15.53
C ALA A 23 21.63 14.28 -16.01
N LYS A 24 21.79 14.04 -17.32
CA LYS A 24 23.11 13.69 -17.89
C LYS A 24 24.14 14.79 -17.66
N GLN A 25 23.79 16.05 -17.96
CA GLN A 25 24.70 17.18 -17.78
C GLN A 25 25.03 17.43 -16.30
N PHE A 26 24.06 17.24 -15.42
CA PHE A 26 24.22 17.31 -13.97
C PHE A 26 25.21 16.25 -13.47
N LEU A 27 25.03 14.99 -13.86
CA LEU A 27 25.92 13.89 -13.49
C LEU A 27 27.35 14.09 -14.00
N GLU A 28 27.52 14.58 -15.23
CA GLU A 28 28.84 14.89 -15.77
C GLU A 28 29.55 16.01 -14.99
N HIS A 29 28.80 17.00 -14.52
CA HIS A 29 29.34 18.09 -13.72
C HIS A 29 29.72 17.62 -12.31
N VAL A 30 28.81 16.94 -11.60
CA VAL A 30 29.03 16.44 -10.23
C VAL A 30 30.20 15.44 -10.16
N LYS A 31 30.43 14.66 -11.22
CA LYS A 31 31.61 13.78 -11.31
C LYS A 31 32.94 14.54 -11.37
N LYS A 32 32.95 15.73 -11.97
CA LYS A 32 34.16 16.55 -12.17
C LYS A 32 34.33 17.62 -11.08
N CYS A 33 33.26 18.01 -10.40
CA CYS A 33 33.25 19.05 -9.38
C CYS A 33 33.05 18.43 -7.98
N PRO A 34 34.08 18.36 -7.13
CA PRO A 34 33.97 17.78 -5.79
C PRO A 34 33.06 18.61 -4.87
N SER A 35 33.02 19.93 -5.01
CA SER A 35 32.16 20.81 -4.21
C SER A 35 30.66 20.51 -4.44
N CYS A 36 30.21 20.37 -5.70
CA CYS A 36 28.82 20.03 -5.98
C CYS A 36 28.45 18.59 -5.55
N LYS A 37 29.43 17.68 -5.49
CA LYS A 37 29.23 16.32 -4.98
C LYS A 37 29.03 16.32 -3.46
N GLU A 38 29.78 17.14 -2.75
CA GLU A 38 29.64 17.31 -1.29
C GLU A 38 28.27 17.90 -0.97
N GLU A 39 27.86 18.96 -1.67
CA GLU A 39 26.53 19.58 -1.51
C GLU A 39 25.39 18.58 -1.80
N LEU A 40 25.49 17.81 -2.89
CA LEU A 40 24.53 16.75 -3.22
C LEU A 40 24.43 15.71 -2.08
N SER A 41 25.56 15.33 -1.50
CA SER A 41 25.60 14.33 -0.42
C SER A 41 24.96 14.86 0.87
N ILE A 42 25.19 16.14 1.20
CA ILE A 42 24.57 16.80 2.36
C ILE A 42 23.05 16.86 2.17
N GLN A 43 22.57 17.38 1.03
CA GLN A 43 21.13 17.50 0.78
C GLN A 43 20.46 16.12 0.74
N PHE A 44 21.09 15.11 0.14
CA PHE A 44 20.58 13.75 0.17
C PHE A 44 20.47 13.20 1.60
N LEU A 45 21.50 13.40 2.43
CA LEU A 45 21.48 12.97 3.83
C LEU A 45 20.42 13.69 4.65
N VAL A 46 20.19 14.98 4.40
CA VAL A 46 19.11 15.74 5.07
C VAL A 46 17.75 15.22 4.62
N THR A 47 17.51 15.03 3.32
CA THR A 47 16.22 14.53 2.82
C THR A 47 15.94 13.12 3.33
N VAL A 48 16.88 12.19 3.18
CA VAL A 48 16.72 10.81 3.66
C VAL A 48 16.70 10.74 5.18
N GLY A 49 17.49 11.58 5.87
CA GLY A 49 17.53 11.66 7.32
C GLY A 49 16.22 12.18 7.91
N MET A 50 15.59 13.15 7.25
CA MET A 50 14.25 13.64 7.60
C MET A 50 13.19 12.57 7.31
N GLU A 51 13.26 11.90 6.16
CA GLU A 51 12.34 10.78 5.83
C GLU A 51 12.41 9.69 6.91
N ARG A 52 13.61 9.38 7.44
CA ARG A 52 13.78 8.43 8.56
C ARG A 52 13.34 8.93 9.94
N LEU A 53 13.24 10.24 10.15
CA LEU A 53 12.78 10.84 11.41
C LEU A 53 11.27 11.12 11.39
N GLU A 54 10.71 11.40 10.22
CA GLU A 54 9.27 11.49 9.95
C GLU A 54 8.65 10.09 9.86
N ASP A 55 9.39 9.09 9.38
CA ASP A 55 9.19 7.65 9.64
C ASP A 55 9.61 7.27 11.07
N GLY A 56 9.28 8.10 12.05
CA GLY A 56 9.33 7.77 13.47
C GLY A 56 8.32 6.69 13.88
N ASP A 57 7.89 5.83 12.96
CA ASP A 57 6.96 4.74 13.21
C ASP A 57 7.26 3.56 12.29
N ALA A 58 7.19 2.37 12.87
CA ALA A 58 7.50 1.13 12.21
C ALA A 58 6.65 0.97 10.95
N PHE A 59 7.30 0.83 9.79
CA PHE A 59 6.93 -0.17 8.79
C PHE A 59 5.40 -0.28 8.59
N ASN A 60 4.83 0.65 7.82
CA ASN A 60 3.46 0.63 7.31
C ASN A 60 3.07 -0.67 6.56
N LEU A 61 3.95 -1.68 6.53
CA LEU A 61 3.61 -3.04 6.16
C LEU A 61 2.60 -3.66 7.12
N ASN A 62 2.51 -3.31 8.40
CA ASN A 62 1.49 -3.93 9.28
C ASN A 62 0.08 -3.43 8.95
N ASP A 63 -0.07 -2.17 8.56
CA ASP A 63 -1.36 -1.62 8.15
C ASP A 63 -1.74 -2.05 6.72
N GLU A 64 -0.78 -2.12 5.80
CA GLU A 64 -1.04 -2.66 4.46
C GLU A 64 -1.26 -4.19 4.49
N LEU A 65 -0.55 -4.92 5.37
CA LEU A 65 -0.74 -6.37 5.58
C LEU A 65 -2.03 -6.66 6.34
N SER A 66 -2.44 -5.85 7.32
CA SER A 66 -3.71 -6.01 8.02
C SER A 66 -4.89 -5.68 7.11
N ALA A 67 -4.78 -4.65 6.26
CA ALA A 67 -5.75 -4.32 5.23
C ALA A 67 -5.87 -5.44 4.18
N ARG A 68 -4.73 -6.00 3.72
CA ARG A 68 -4.72 -7.14 2.79
C ARG A 68 -5.23 -8.44 3.44
N LEU A 69 -4.94 -8.68 4.72
CA LEU A 69 -5.46 -9.83 5.48
C LEU A 69 -6.96 -9.71 5.74
N GLN A 70 -7.48 -8.53 6.07
CA GLN A 70 -8.93 -8.32 6.22
C GLN A 70 -9.69 -8.48 4.90
N MET A 71 -9.13 -8.00 3.78
CA MET A 71 -9.71 -8.24 2.46
C MET A 71 -9.67 -9.73 2.06
N ALA A 72 -8.59 -10.44 2.38
CA ALA A 72 -8.48 -11.89 2.12
C ALA A 72 -9.43 -12.72 3.02
N GLU A 73 -9.65 -12.30 4.27
CA GLU A 73 -10.54 -13.01 5.21
C GLU A 73 -12.04 -12.85 4.86
N SER A 74 -12.41 -11.69 4.29
CA SER A 74 -13.76 -11.41 3.78
C SER A 74 -14.18 -12.36 2.66
N HIS A 75 -13.26 -12.71 1.75
CA HIS A 75 -13.57 -13.57 0.61
C HIS A 75 -13.77 -15.05 0.99
N VAL A 76 -13.18 -15.51 2.10
CA VAL A 76 -13.33 -16.91 2.56
C VAL A 76 -14.54 -17.07 3.50
N LYS A 77 -14.83 -16.10 4.37
CA LYS A 77 -15.95 -16.20 5.32
C LYS A 77 -17.33 -16.17 4.64
N ILE A 78 -17.48 -15.49 3.50
CA ILE A 78 -18.77 -15.42 2.78
C ILE A 78 -19.14 -16.78 2.17
N ARG A 79 -18.18 -17.52 1.59
CA ARG A 79 -18.46 -18.85 1.03
C ARG A 79 -18.89 -19.87 2.10
N GLN A 80 -18.28 -19.84 3.28
CA GLN A 80 -18.65 -20.75 4.38
C GLN A 80 -19.93 -20.35 5.12
N ARG A 81 -20.28 -19.06 5.19
CA ARG A 81 -21.58 -18.62 5.74
C ARG A 81 -22.73 -18.94 4.78
N LEU A 82 -22.54 -18.82 3.47
CA LEU A 82 -23.56 -19.15 2.47
C LEU A 82 -23.92 -20.64 2.49
N GLN A 83 -22.94 -21.54 2.55
CA GLN A 83 -23.20 -22.99 2.62
C GLN A 83 -23.93 -23.39 3.91
N ARG A 84 -23.53 -22.84 5.07
CA ARG A 84 -24.27 -23.07 6.33
C ARG A 84 -25.67 -22.47 6.30
N GLY A 85 -25.83 -21.25 5.76
CA GLY A 85 -27.13 -20.60 5.63
C GLY A 85 -28.12 -21.39 4.77
N LEU A 86 -27.67 -21.95 3.64
CA LEU A 86 -28.48 -22.82 2.80
C LEU A 86 -28.92 -24.09 3.53
N TYR A 87 -28.02 -24.75 4.27
CA TYR A 87 -28.38 -25.94 5.05
C TYR A 87 -29.41 -25.64 6.16
N TYR A 88 -29.23 -24.53 6.89
CA TYR A 88 -30.21 -24.11 7.91
C TYR A 88 -31.58 -23.79 7.28
N PHE A 89 -31.61 -23.13 6.12
CA PHE A 89 -32.85 -22.84 5.41
C PHE A 89 -33.56 -24.12 4.96
N GLU A 90 -32.81 -25.10 4.44
CA GLU A 90 -33.36 -26.39 4.00
C GLU A 90 -33.97 -27.18 5.17
N VAL A 91 -33.29 -27.22 6.32
CA VAL A 91 -33.82 -27.89 7.53
C VAL A 91 -35.06 -27.19 8.07
N ILE A 92 -35.06 -25.85 8.10
CA ILE A 92 -36.22 -25.08 8.57
C ILE A 92 -37.43 -25.28 7.64
N ALA A 93 -37.21 -25.29 6.31
CA ALA A 93 -38.28 -25.53 5.35
C ALA A 93 -38.89 -26.94 5.51
N MET A 94 -38.07 -27.97 5.72
CA MET A 94 -38.56 -29.32 5.99
C MET A 94 -39.40 -29.39 7.27
N LEU A 95 -38.95 -28.75 8.36
CA LEU A 95 -39.70 -28.74 9.62
C LEU A 95 -41.05 -28.04 9.50
N ILE A 96 -41.12 -26.94 8.75
CA ILE A 96 -42.38 -26.22 8.49
C ILE A 96 -43.35 -27.10 7.71
N VAL A 97 -42.89 -27.79 6.66
CA VAL A 97 -43.74 -28.70 5.88
C VAL A 97 -44.29 -29.83 6.74
N ILE A 98 -43.45 -30.44 7.58
CA ILE A 98 -43.89 -31.50 8.50
C ILE A 98 -44.95 -30.99 9.48
N LEU A 99 -44.74 -29.80 10.06
CA LEU A 99 -45.69 -29.19 10.98
C LEU A 99 -47.03 -28.88 10.32
N VAL A 100 -47.02 -28.33 9.10
CA VAL A 100 -48.25 -28.10 8.34
C VAL A 100 -48.96 -29.43 8.05
N MET A 101 -48.22 -30.45 7.61
CA MET A 101 -48.80 -31.78 7.32
C MET A 101 -49.42 -32.42 8.57
N THR A 102 -48.79 -32.33 9.75
CA THR A 102 -49.39 -32.85 10.97
C THR A 102 -50.63 -32.05 11.36
N THR A 103 -50.59 -30.72 11.32
CA THR A 103 -51.78 -29.91 11.64
C THR A 103 -52.96 -30.19 10.70
N VAL A 104 -52.72 -30.40 9.41
CA VAL A 104 -53.77 -30.73 8.42
C VAL A 104 -54.31 -32.16 8.60
N VAL A 105 -53.50 -33.12 9.06
CA VAL A 105 -53.93 -34.50 9.31
C VAL A 105 -54.74 -34.63 10.62
N PHE A 106 -54.48 -33.76 11.60
CA PHE A 106 -55.17 -33.74 12.89
C PHE A 106 -56.42 -32.84 12.92
N ILE A 107 -56.70 -32.08 11.86
CA ILE A 107 -57.93 -31.29 11.63
C ILE A 107 -58.91 -32.12 10.80
#